data_AF-A0A7X8XAM1-F1
#
_entry.id   AF-A0A7X8XAM1-F1
#
_cell.length_a   1.000
_cell.length_b   1.000
_cell.length_c   1.000
_cell.angle_alpha   90.00
_cell.angle_beta   90.00
_cell.angle_gamma   90.00
#
_symmetry.space_group_name_H-M   'P 1'
#
loop_
_entity.id
_entity.type
_entity.pdbx_description
1 polymer ?
#
loop_
_entity_poly.entity_id
_entity_poly.type
_entity_poly.pdbx_seq_one_letter_code
_entity_poly.pdbx_strand_id
1 'polypeptide(L)'
;VQKLSLGRKTAGFVDLCGQLRFQKRWSQSPRIPATSVLGHMLVVAILTYLSLCEAEASAFRKKNGFLAGLFHDLPEVLTRDITSPIKGAVEGLDEIIKDYENKQMEAKLLPLLPSSWHKELSYYTENEFTNRALSDDTVIPNIPFAEMGGAYDKAECLPVDGEIIRCCDHLAAFIEATISIRHGISSRYLLEGVERLQKEYCQKVIGEIDYGRTFAAFVP
;
A
#
# COMPACT_ATOMS: atom_id res chain seq x y z
N VAL A 1 31.28 11.48 15.16
CA VAL A 1 30.68 10.16 15.46
C VAL A 1 29.22 10.05 14.98
N GLN A 2 28.35 11.04 15.21
CA GLN A 2 26.94 11.03 14.76
C GLN A 2 26.74 10.87 13.24
N LYS A 3 27.45 11.61 12.37
CA LYS A 3 27.32 11.48 10.90
C LYS A 3 27.69 10.08 10.37
N LEU A 4 28.73 9.45 10.94
CA LEU A 4 29.16 8.10 10.58
C LEU A 4 28.17 7.02 11.08
N SER A 5 27.57 7.23 12.27
CA SER A 5 26.53 6.36 12.81
C SER A 5 25.21 6.48 12.04
N LEU A 6 24.79 7.70 11.67
CA LEU A 6 23.64 7.92 10.79
C LEU A 6 23.82 7.21 9.45
N GLY A 7 24.98 7.39 8.79
CA GLY A 7 25.27 6.75 7.51
C GLY A 7 25.21 5.22 7.57
N ARG A 8 25.62 4.61 8.68
CA ARG A 8 25.48 3.14 8.89
C ARG A 8 24.03 2.71 9.16
N LYS A 9 23.24 3.51 9.87
CA LYS A 9 21.83 3.18 10.19
C LYS A 9 20.92 3.34 8.97
N THR A 10 21.02 4.43 8.23
CA THR A 10 20.23 4.64 7.00
C THR A 10 20.63 3.65 5.92
N ALA A 11 21.90 3.23 5.85
CA ALA A 11 22.30 2.11 4.98
C ALA A 11 21.58 0.81 5.37
N GLY A 12 21.36 0.57 6.67
CA GLY A 12 20.56 -0.56 7.16
C GLY A 12 19.09 -0.49 6.73
N PHE A 13 18.48 0.70 6.72
CA PHE A 13 17.12 0.89 6.18
C PHE A 13 17.08 0.59 4.67
N VAL A 14 18.04 1.13 3.91
CA VAL A 14 18.13 0.86 2.47
C VAL A 14 18.36 -0.62 2.18
N ASP A 15 19.17 -1.30 2.99
CA ASP A 15 19.39 -2.74 2.88
C ASP A 15 18.10 -3.53 3.17
N LEU A 16 17.38 -3.18 4.24
CA LEU A 16 16.09 -3.77 4.58
C LEU A 16 15.08 -3.63 3.43
N CYS A 17 14.93 -2.42 2.87
CA CYS A 17 14.12 -2.21 1.67
C CYS A 17 14.66 -2.96 0.44
N GLY A 18 15.98 -3.10 0.31
CA GLY A 18 16.64 -3.85 -0.74
C GLY A 18 16.31 -5.35 -0.71
N GLN A 19 16.13 -5.91 0.49
CA GLN A 19 15.74 -7.32 0.70
C GLN A 19 14.33 -7.61 0.15
N LEU A 20 13.44 -6.61 0.09
CA LEU A 20 12.09 -6.71 -0.48
C LEU A 20 12.08 -7.12 -1.97
N ARG A 21 13.22 -6.99 -2.68
CA ARG A 21 13.36 -7.46 -4.07
C ARG A 21 13.40 -8.98 -4.21
N PHE A 22 13.80 -9.67 -3.15
CA PHE A 22 13.93 -11.13 -3.13
C PHE A 22 12.66 -11.82 -2.64
N GLN A 23 11.80 -11.10 -1.93
CA GLN A 23 10.51 -11.62 -1.51
C GLN A 23 9.51 -11.55 -2.66
N LYS A 24 8.91 -12.69 -2.99
CA LYS A 24 7.96 -12.82 -4.10
C LYS A 24 6.53 -12.82 -3.60
N ARG A 25 5.66 -12.11 -4.32
CA ARG A 25 4.21 -12.17 -4.12
C ARG A 25 3.64 -13.46 -4.73
N TRP A 26 2.43 -13.80 -4.33
CA TRP A 26 1.74 -15.03 -4.74
C TRP A 26 2.54 -16.29 -4.40
N SER A 27 3.09 -16.37 -3.18
CA SER A 27 3.97 -17.48 -2.75
C SER A 27 3.36 -18.88 -2.90
N GLN A 28 2.03 -18.97 -2.92
CA GLN A 28 1.26 -20.21 -3.11
C GLN A 28 1.02 -20.59 -4.58
N SER A 29 1.46 -19.79 -5.55
CA SER A 29 1.27 -20.04 -6.99
C SER A 29 2.49 -19.65 -7.81
N PRO A 30 2.95 -20.50 -8.76
CA PRO A 30 3.90 -20.03 -9.76
C PRO A 30 3.29 -18.86 -10.55
N ARG A 31 4.11 -17.86 -10.87
CA ARG A 31 3.71 -16.66 -11.62
C ARG A 31 4.79 -16.28 -12.64
N ILE A 32 4.40 -15.94 -13.86
CA ILE A 32 5.31 -15.40 -14.90
C ILE A 32 4.77 -14.09 -15.47
N PRO A 33 5.55 -12.97 -15.44
CA PRO A 33 6.83 -12.83 -14.71
C PRO A 33 6.62 -13.02 -13.20
N ALA A 34 7.69 -13.00 -12.39
CA ALA A 34 7.54 -12.96 -10.93
C ALA A 34 7.54 -11.49 -10.45
N THR A 35 6.68 -11.13 -9.48
CA THR A 35 6.69 -9.79 -8.85
C THR A 35 7.35 -9.89 -7.49
N SER A 36 8.28 -8.99 -7.21
CA SER A 36 8.79 -8.78 -5.85
C SER A 36 7.87 -7.86 -5.07
N VAL A 37 7.88 -7.96 -3.73
CA VAL A 37 7.11 -7.03 -2.90
C VAL A 37 7.52 -5.57 -3.15
N LEU A 38 8.82 -5.30 -3.30
CA LEU A 38 9.27 -3.94 -3.66
C LEU A 38 8.69 -3.46 -5.00
N GLY A 39 8.61 -4.34 -5.99
CA GLY A 39 8.06 -4.01 -7.30
C GLY A 39 6.56 -3.71 -7.22
N HIS A 40 5.83 -4.48 -6.43
CA HIS A 40 4.42 -4.26 -6.16
C HIS A 40 4.19 -2.90 -5.48
N MET A 41 4.88 -2.61 -4.38
CA MET A 41 4.77 -1.33 -3.66
C MET A 41 5.02 -0.13 -4.58
N LEU A 42 6.00 -0.23 -5.48
CA LEU A 42 6.25 0.81 -6.47
C LEU A 42 5.09 0.97 -7.46
N VAL A 43 4.54 -0.14 -7.96
CA VAL A 43 3.38 -0.11 -8.87
C VAL A 43 2.18 0.53 -8.17
N VAL A 44 1.89 0.18 -6.91
CA VAL A 44 0.81 0.78 -6.11
C VAL A 44 1.00 2.28 -5.95
N ALA A 45 2.22 2.73 -5.63
CA ALA A 45 2.54 4.16 -5.52
C ALA A 45 2.31 4.92 -6.83
N ILE A 46 2.74 4.34 -7.96
CA ILE A 46 2.56 4.93 -9.29
C ILE A 46 1.08 5.00 -9.66
N LEU A 47 0.33 3.90 -9.49
CA LEU A 47 -1.10 3.87 -9.78
C LEU A 47 -1.86 4.88 -8.91
N THR A 48 -1.52 4.97 -7.63
CA THR A 48 -2.11 5.95 -6.70
C THR A 48 -1.86 7.38 -7.20
N TYR A 49 -0.62 7.70 -7.58
CA TYR A 49 -0.29 9.02 -8.11
C TYR A 49 -1.06 9.35 -9.40
N LEU A 50 -1.18 8.38 -10.32
CA LEU A 50 -1.93 8.56 -11.57
C LEU A 50 -3.43 8.75 -11.30
N SER A 51 -4.02 7.94 -10.43
CA SER A 51 -5.42 8.10 -9.99
C SER A 51 -5.66 9.47 -9.38
N LEU A 52 -4.76 9.96 -8.52
CA LEU A 52 -4.88 11.31 -7.94
C LEU A 52 -4.63 12.43 -8.97
N CYS A 53 -3.90 12.16 -10.05
CA CYS A 53 -3.83 13.09 -11.18
C CYS A 53 -5.12 13.15 -11.96
N GLU A 54 -5.75 12.00 -12.21
CA GLU A 54 -7.05 11.90 -12.88
C GLU A 54 -8.17 12.57 -12.08
N ALA A 55 -8.17 12.42 -10.75
CA ALA A 55 -9.10 13.12 -9.85
C ALA A 55 -8.72 14.59 -9.58
N GLU A 56 -7.80 15.17 -10.36
CA GLU A 56 -7.33 16.56 -10.23
C GLU A 56 -6.92 16.98 -8.79
N ALA A 57 -6.45 16.03 -7.98
CA ALA A 57 -6.11 16.29 -6.58
C ALA A 57 -4.93 17.29 -6.44
N SER A 58 -4.82 17.93 -5.28
CA SER A 58 -3.72 18.86 -5.02
C SER A 58 -2.34 18.18 -5.07
N ALA A 59 -1.30 18.99 -5.17
CA ALA A 59 0.08 18.52 -5.07
C ALA A 59 0.37 17.81 -3.72
N PHE A 60 -0.29 18.23 -2.63
CA PHE A 60 -0.10 17.62 -1.31
C PHE A 60 -0.70 16.21 -1.26
N ARG A 61 -1.95 16.06 -1.71
CA ARG A 61 -2.62 14.75 -1.82
C ARG A 61 -1.85 13.80 -2.72
N LYS A 62 -1.39 14.27 -3.88
CA LYS A 62 -0.55 13.47 -4.81
C LYS A 62 0.76 13.00 -4.17
N LYS A 63 1.49 13.90 -3.50
CA LYS A 63 2.75 13.56 -2.81
C LYS A 63 2.50 12.54 -1.70
N ASN A 64 1.55 12.82 -0.81
CA ASN A 64 1.30 11.99 0.36
C ASN A 64 0.68 10.65 -0.03
N GLY A 65 -0.21 10.62 -1.03
CA GLY A 65 -0.74 9.39 -1.62
C GLY A 65 0.37 8.52 -2.23
N PHE A 66 1.30 9.11 -2.97
CA PHE A 66 2.47 8.38 -3.48
C PHE A 66 3.31 7.78 -2.35
N LEU A 67 3.63 8.56 -1.31
CA LEU A 67 4.45 8.08 -0.18
C LEU A 67 3.75 7.01 0.64
N ALA A 68 2.45 7.21 0.95
CA ALA A 68 1.64 6.21 1.64
C ALA A 68 1.53 4.92 0.82
N GLY A 69 1.24 5.02 -0.49
CA GLY A 69 1.23 3.87 -1.39
C GLY A 69 2.59 3.19 -1.51
N LEU A 70 3.69 3.94 -1.47
CA LEU A 70 5.05 3.38 -1.52
C LEU A 70 5.40 2.58 -0.25
N PHE A 71 4.86 2.95 0.90
CA PHE A 71 5.20 2.33 2.19
C PHE A 71 4.10 1.42 2.76
N HIS A 72 2.93 1.29 2.11
CA HIS A 72 1.76 0.59 2.69
C HIS A 72 2.06 -0.84 3.19
N ASP A 73 2.80 -1.63 2.41
CA ASP A 73 3.14 -3.03 2.74
C ASP A 73 4.37 -3.17 3.65
N LEU A 74 5.02 -2.07 4.03
CA LEU A 74 6.26 -2.11 4.80
C LEU A 74 6.10 -2.83 6.16
N PRO A 75 5.01 -2.62 6.93
CA PRO A 75 4.76 -3.37 8.17
C PRO A 75 4.51 -4.85 7.94
N GLU A 76 3.62 -5.19 6.98
CA GLU A 76 3.25 -6.57 6.65
C GLU A 76 4.49 -7.40 6.31
N VAL A 77 5.38 -6.83 5.50
CA VAL A 77 6.58 -7.53 5.05
C VAL A 77 7.56 -7.87 6.18
N LEU A 78 7.61 -7.07 7.24
CA LEU A 78 8.47 -7.39 8.39
C LEU A 78 8.05 -8.67 9.12
N THR A 79 6.79 -9.08 8.95
CA THR A 79 6.24 -10.32 9.52
C THR A 79 6.37 -11.53 8.58
N ARG A 80 6.82 -11.31 7.34
CA ARG A 80 7.33 -12.27 6.35
C ARG A 80 6.44 -13.43 5.89
N ASP A 81 5.25 -13.68 6.45
CA ASP A 81 4.49 -14.87 6.02
C ASP A 81 2.98 -14.90 6.31
N ILE A 82 2.38 -13.79 6.75
CA ILE A 82 0.94 -13.78 7.05
C ILE A 82 0.16 -13.19 5.88
N THR A 83 -0.05 -14.03 4.86
CA THR A 83 -0.81 -13.64 3.66
C THR A 83 -2.30 -13.37 3.97
N SER A 84 -2.94 -12.50 3.18
CA SER A 84 -4.35 -12.11 3.35
C SER A 84 -5.38 -13.25 3.50
N PRO A 85 -5.21 -14.46 2.91
CA PRO A 85 -6.10 -15.59 3.16
C PRO A 85 -6.08 -16.10 4.62
N ILE A 86 -4.98 -15.90 5.35
CA ILE A 86 -4.82 -16.31 6.75
C ILE A 86 -5.35 -15.23 7.69
N LYS A 87 -5.16 -13.95 7.31
CA LYS A 87 -5.63 -12.75 8.03
C LYS A 87 -7.13 -12.88 8.41
N GLY A 88 -8.00 -13.16 7.44
CA GLY A 88 -9.44 -13.36 7.66
C GLY A 88 -9.89 -14.76 8.08
N ALA A 89 -8.98 -15.69 8.43
CA ALA A 89 -9.34 -17.08 8.71
C ALA A 89 -9.95 -17.30 10.10
N VAL A 90 -9.67 -16.40 11.06
CA VAL A 90 -10.13 -16.47 12.45
C VAL A 90 -10.51 -15.08 12.96
N GLU A 91 -11.68 -14.96 13.59
CA GLU A 91 -12.12 -13.70 14.21
C GLU A 91 -11.10 -13.20 15.23
N GLY A 92 -10.69 -11.92 15.12
CA GLY A 92 -9.71 -11.29 16.00
C GLY A 92 -8.23 -11.56 15.66
N LEU A 93 -7.92 -12.46 14.71
CA LEU A 93 -6.53 -12.71 14.31
C LEU A 93 -5.92 -11.51 13.57
N ASP A 94 -6.70 -10.81 12.77
CA ASP A 94 -6.29 -9.58 12.06
C ASP A 94 -5.74 -8.50 12.98
N GLU A 95 -6.41 -8.27 14.11
CA GLU A 95 -6.00 -7.28 15.10
C GLU A 95 -4.65 -7.65 15.75
N ILE A 96 -4.48 -8.93 16.08
CA ILE A 96 -3.23 -9.46 16.66
C ILE A 96 -2.09 -9.33 15.67
N ILE A 97 -2.33 -9.63 14.39
CA ILE A 97 -1.32 -9.49 13.34
C ILE A 97 -0.91 -8.04 13.20
N LYS A 98 -1.88 -7.12 13.16
CA LYS A 98 -1.60 -5.68 13.01
C LYS A 98 -0.82 -5.12 14.21
N ASP A 99 -1.14 -5.54 15.43
CA ASP A 99 -0.36 -5.21 16.63
C ASP A 99 1.08 -5.74 16.53
N TYR A 100 1.26 -6.96 16.02
CA TYR A 100 2.60 -7.53 15.82
C TYR A 100 3.40 -6.80 14.73
N GLU A 101 2.77 -6.47 13.60
CA GLU A 101 3.35 -5.65 12.50
C GLU A 101 3.86 -4.30 13.05
N ASN A 102 3.05 -3.61 13.86
CA ASN A 102 3.42 -2.35 14.50
C ASN A 102 4.62 -2.51 15.44
N LYS A 103 4.63 -3.55 16.28
CA LYS A 103 5.77 -3.87 17.15
C LYS A 103 7.05 -4.16 16.36
N GLN A 104 6.94 -4.83 15.21
CA GLN A 104 8.09 -5.08 14.34
C GLN A 104 8.62 -3.78 13.70
N MET A 105 7.72 -2.89 13.27
CA MET A 105 8.10 -1.56 12.76
C MET A 105 8.91 -0.79 13.81
N GLU A 106 8.41 -0.70 15.04
CA GLU A 106 9.08 0.00 16.15
C GLU A 106 10.41 -0.64 16.55
N ALA A 107 10.47 -1.97 16.60
CA ALA A 107 11.65 -2.68 17.09
C ALA A 107 12.77 -2.80 16.03
N LYS A 108 12.43 -2.90 14.74
CA LYS A 108 13.40 -3.23 13.68
C LYS A 108 13.61 -2.13 12.66
N LEU A 109 12.55 -1.42 12.27
CA LEU A 109 12.63 -0.48 11.16
C LEU A 109 12.91 0.94 11.62
N LEU A 110 12.09 1.49 12.53
CA LEU A 110 12.27 2.85 13.02
C LEU A 110 13.69 3.11 13.59
N PRO A 111 14.35 2.18 14.32
CA PRO A 111 15.70 2.41 14.85
C PRO A 111 16.79 2.60 13.78
N LEU A 112 16.50 2.22 12.52
CA LEU A 112 17.38 2.41 11.35
C LEU A 112 17.25 3.83 10.76
N LEU A 113 16.21 4.58 11.14
CA LEU A 113 15.92 5.92 10.66
C LEU A 113 16.20 6.98 11.73
N PRO A 114 16.46 8.24 11.33
CA PRO A 114 16.50 9.36 12.26
C PRO A 114 15.16 9.49 13.02
N SER A 115 15.22 9.80 14.32
CA SER A 115 14.02 9.96 15.15
C SER A 115 13.03 11.00 14.62
N SER A 116 13.51 12.01 13.91
CA SER A 116 12.67 13.03 13.27
C SER A 116 11.77 12.48 12.16
N TRP A 117 12.06 11.29 11.62
CA TRP A 117 11.25 10.66 10.55
C TRP A 117 10.26 9.63 11.09
N HIS A 118 10.35 9.26 12.37
CA HIS A 118 9.53 8.19 12.93
C HIS A 118 8.05 8.50 12.83
N LYS A 119 7.63 9.70 13.26
CA LYS A 119 6.24 10.14 13.21
C LYS A 119 5.68 10.14 11.78
N GLU A 120 6.45 10.63 10.82
CA GLU A 120 6.01 10.72 9.42
C GLU A 120 5.90 9.32 8.77
N LEU A 121 6.88 8.44 9.00
CA LEU A 121 6.80 7.09 8.43
C LEU A 121 5.66 6.29 9.07
N SER A 122 5.52 6.32 10.39
CA SER A 122 4.37 5.71 11.09
C SER A 122 3.05 6.22 10.52
N TYR A 123 2.94 7.54 10.29
CA TYR A 123 1.73 8.12 9.71
C TYR A 123 1.39 7.55 8.32
N TYR A 124 2.38 7.26 7.47
CA TYR A 124 2.15 6.68 6.15
C TYR A 124 1.81 5.18 6.20
N THR A 125 2.34 4.45 7.17
CA THR A 125 2.17 2.99 7.26
C THR A 125 0.96 2.56 8.11
N GLU A 126 0.51 3.39 9.04
CA GLU A 126 -0.64 3.09 9.89
C GLU A 126 -1.95 3.50 9.20
N ASN A 127 -2.95 2.61 9.27
CA ASN A 127 -4.26 2.83 8.63
C ASN A 127 -4.15 3.22 7.15
N GLU A 128 -3.24 2.54 6.47
CA GLU A 128 -2.76 2.73 5.11
C GLU A 128 -3.89 2.89 4.08
N PHE A 129 -5.01 2.20 4.29
CA PHE A 129 -6.18 2.20 3.39
C PHE A 129 -7.35 3.10 3.84
N THR A 130 -7.15 3.92 4.88
CA THR A 130 -8.17 4.85 5.39
C THR A 130 -7.84 6.28 4.98
N ASN A 131 -8.82 6.99 4.40
CA ASN A 131 -8.72 8.42 4.14
C ASN A 131 -8.52 9.18 5.45
N ARG A 132 -7.48 10.02 5.51
CA ARG A 132 -7.10 10.69 6.75
C ARG A 132 -6.35 11.99 6.50
N ALA A 133 -6.34 12.84 7.52
CA ALA A 133 -5.56 14.06 7.57
C ALA A 133 -5.13 14.35 9.01
N LEU A 134 -4.15 15.24 9.18
CA LEU A 134 -3.70 15.79 10.45
C LEU A 134 -4.42 17.12 10.71
N SER A 135 -4.93 17.30 11.93
CA SER A 135 -5.47 18.56 12.42
C SER A 135 -5.02 18.74 13.86
N ASP A 136 -4.30 19.83 14.16
CA ASP A 136 -3.80 20.13 15.51
C ASP A 136 -3.10 18.93 16.18
N ASP A 137 -2.13 18.34 15.46
CA ASP A 137 -1.39 17.13 15.87
C ASP A 137 -2.23 15.86 16.08
N THR A 138 -3.52 15.89 15.77
CA THR A 138 -4.44 14.76 15.86
C THR A 138 -4.77 14.21 14.48
N VAL A 139 -4.73 12.89 14.32
CA VAL A 139 -5.15 12.22 13.08
C VAL A 139 -6.66 12.15 13.04
N ILE A 140 -7.25 12.70 11.98
CA ILE A 140 -8.68 12.62 11.67
C ILE A 140 -8.87 11.51 10.62
N PRO A 141 -9.42 10.34 10.98
CA PRO A 141 -9.64 9.23 10.05
C PRO A 141 -11.01 9.32 9.37
N ASN A 142 -11.25 8.43 8.41
CA ASN A 142 -12.55 8.21 7.75
C ASN A 142 -13.13 9.45 7.06
N ILE A 143 -12.26 10.33 6.54
CA ILE A 143 -12.70 11.51 5.79
C ILE A 143 -13.29 11.04 4.45
N PRO A 144 -14.53 11.40 4.11
CA PRO A 144 -15.11 11.06 2.81
C PRO A 144 -14.23 11.60 1.68
N PHE A 145 -14.03 10.81 0.61
CA PHE A 145 -13.17 11.23 -0.50
C PHE A 145 -13.57 12.59 -1.10
N ALA A 146 -14.87 12.87 -1.19
CA ALA A 146 -15.40 14.14 -1.66
C ALA A 146 -15.00 15.35 -0.79
N GLU A 147 -14.66 15.13 0.48
CA GLU A 147 -14.26 16.16 1.44
C GLU A 147 -12.73 16.31 1.54
N MET A 148 -11.96 15.40 0.94
CA MET A 148 -10.49 15.44 0.97
C MET A 148 -9.92 16.67 0.27
N GLY A 149 -10.64 17.25 -0.69
CA GLY A 149 -10.29 18.53 -1.33
C GLY A 149 -10.73 19.78 -0.55
N GLY A 150 -11.28 19.61 0.66
CA GLY A 150 -11.84 20.68 1.49
C GLY A 150 -10.83 21.23 2.50
N ALA A 151 -11.26 21.32 3.77
CA ALA A 151 -10.49 21.96 4.84
C ALA A 151 -9.11 21.31 5.11
N TYR A 152 -8.96 20.04 4.74
CA TYR A 152 -7.77 19.22 4.95
C TYR A 152 -6.77 19.25 3.79
N ASP A 153 -7.08 19.91 2.68
CA ASP A 153 -6.23 19.94 1.49
C ASP A 153 -5.08 20.96 1.61
N LYS A 154 -4.21 20.77 2.60
CA LYS A 154 -3.13 21.69 2.96
C LYS A 154 -1.86 20.93 3.32
N ALA A 155 -0.71 21.60 3.21
CA ALA A 155 0.59 21.01 3.48
C ALA A 155 0.70 20.48 4.93
N GLU A 156 0.18 21.24 5.89
CA GLU A 156 0.27 20.95 7.32
C GLU A 156 -0.65 19.81 7.73
N CYS A 157 -1.70 19.56 6.94
CA CYS A 157 -2.70 18.53 7.20
C CYS A 157 -2.29 17.15 6.66
N LEU A 158 -1.19 17.01 5.92
CA LEU A 158 -0.69 15.72 5.41
C LEU A 158 -1.80 14.80 4.84
N PRO A 159 -2.73 15.27 3.99
CA PRO A 159 -3.90 14.47 3.58
C PRO A 159 -3.46 13.20 2.83
N VAL A 160 -4.05 12.05 3.18
CA VAL A 160 -3.82 10.74 2.54
C VAL A 160 -5.14 10.14 2.09
N ASP A 161 -5.22 9.83 0.80
CA ASP A 161 -6.35 9.18 0.13
C ASP A 161 -6.26 7.65 0.22
N GLY A 162 -6.40 7.10 1.43
CA GLY A 162 -6.29 5.66 1.69
C GLY A 162 -7.25 4.78 0.86
N GLU A 163 -8.44 5.28 0.53
CA GLU A 163 -9.40 4.55 -0.31
C GLU A 163 -8.85 4.34 -1.74
N ILE A 164 -8.17 5.36 -2.29
CA ILE A 164 -7.49 5.28 -3.60
C ILE A 164 -6.34 4.29 -3.53
N ILE A 165 -5.54 4.33 -2.47
CA ILE A 165 -4.40 3.42 -2.26
C ILE A 165 -4.89 1.97 -2.25
N ARG A 166 -6.00 1.67 -1.56
CA ARG A 166 -6.60 0.32 -1.54
C ARG A 166 -7.02 -0.14 -2.92
N CYS A 167 -7.66 0.73 -3.69
CA CYS A 167 -8.05 0.40 -5.06
C CYS A 167 -6.83 0.11 -5.94
N CYS A 168 -5.75 0.87 -5.77
CA CYS A 168 -4.51 0.71 -6.51
C CYS A 168 -3.73 -0.55 -6.11
N ASP A 169 -3.71 -0.92 -4.83
CA ASP A 169 -3.17 -2.20 -4.33
C ASP A 169 -3.89 -3.39 -4.98
N HIS A 170 -5.22 -3.40 -4.87
CA HIS A 170 -6.05 -4.43 -5.47
C HIS A 170 -5.91 -4.47 -7.01
N LEU A 171 -5.81 -3.31 -7.68
CA LEU A 171 -5.58 -3.25 -9.12
C LEU A 171 -4.21 -3.83 -9.50
N ALA A 172 -3.16 -3.51 -8.74
CA ALA A 172 -1.83 -4.06 -8.96
C ALA A 172 -1.84 -5.59 -8.82
N ALA A 173 -2.46 -6.12 -7.76
CA ALA A 173 -2.62 -7.56 -7.57
C ALA A 173 -3.43 -8.22 -8.70
N PHE A 174 -4.50 -7.56 -9.17
CA PHE A 174 -5.31 -8.03 -10.31
C PHE A 174 -4.51 -8.11 -11.61
N ILE A 175 -3.71 -7.07 -11.91
CA ILE A 175 -2.83 -7.02 -13.09
C ILE A 175 -1.77 -8.12 -13.00
N GLU A 176 -1.15 -8.31 -11.84
CA GLU A 176 -0.15 -9.35 -11.61
C GLU A 176 -0.67 -10.76 -11.94
N ALA A 177 -1.89 -11.07 -11.47
CA ALA A 177 -2.54 -12.35 -11.69
C ALA A 177 -2.97 -12.51 -13.15
N THR A 178 -3.61 -11.50 -13.73
CA THR A 178 -4.05 -11.51 -15.12
C THR A 178 -2.89 -11.70 -16.09
N ILE A 179 -1.79 -10.94 -15.92
CA ILE A 179 -0.62 -11.08 -16.79
C ILE A 179 -0.10 -12.52 -16.76
N SER A 180 -0.05 -13.16 -15.59
CA SER A 180 0.38 -14.56 -15.48
C SER A 180 -0.54 -15.50 -16.24
N ILE A 181 -1.85 -15.35 -16.07
CA ILE A 181 -2.86 -16.18 -16.75
C ILE A 181 -2.72 -16.02 -18.27
N ARG A 182 -2.57 -14.79 -18.78
CA ARG A 182 -2.36 -14.51 -20.21
C ARG A 182 -1.06 -15.10 -20.77
N HIS A 183 -0.03 -15.29 -19.95
CA HIS A 183 1.19 -16.00 -20.32
C HIS A 183 1.08 -17.53 -20.22
N GLY A 184 -0.12 -18.06 -19.94
CA GLY A 184 -0.38 -19.49 -19.85
C GLY A 184 -0.04 -20.10 -18.49
N ILE A 185 0.31 -19.30 -17.48
CA ILE A 185 0.59 -19.77 -16.12
C ILE A 185 -0.56 -19.35 -15.22
N SER A 186 -1.39 -20.33 -14.85
CA SER A 186 -2.58 -20.15 -14.02
C SER A 186 -2.59 -21.13 -12.84
N SER A 187 -3.37 -20.79 -11.83
CA SER A 187 -3.70 -21.66 -10.71
C SER A 187 -5.08 -21.28 -10.17
N ARG A 188 -5.65 -22.15 -9.33
CA ARG A 188 -6.90 -21.86 -8.62
C ARG A 188 -6.84 -20.52 -7.87
N TYR A 189 -5.74 -20.24 -7.18
CA TYR A 189 -5.54 -19.00 -6.43
C TYR A 189 -5.53 -17.75 -7.32
N LEU A 190 -4.92 -17.83 -8.51
CA LEU A 190 -4.90 -16.70 -9.46
C LEU A 190 -6.29 -16.45 -10.04
N LEU A 191 -7.00 -17.51 -10.42
CA LEU A 191 -8.36 -17.41 -10.99
C LEU A 191 -9.34 -16.85 -9.96
N GLU A 192 -9.36 -17.41 -8.74
CA GLU A 192 -10.22 -16.93 -7.65
C GLU A 192 -9.88 -15.47 -7.26
N GLY A 193 -8.59 -15.11 -7.26
CA GLY A 193 -8.14 -13.74 -7.01
C GLY A 193 -8.68 -12.75 -8.05
N VAL A 194 -8.55 -13.09 -9.34
CA VAL A 194 -9.10 -12.28 -10.45
C VAL A 194 -10.61 -12.17 -10.36
N GLU A 195 -11.33 -13.29 -10.19
CA GLU A 195 -12.79 -13.30 -10.12
C GLU A 195 -13.31 -12.47 -8.95
N ARG A 196 -12.72 -12.64 -7.76
CA ARG A 196 -13.09 -11.88 -6.55
C ARG A 196 -12.90 -10.37 -6.77
N LEU A 197 -11.72 -9.96 -7.24
CA LEU A 197 -11.40 -8.55 -7.44
C LEU A 197 -12.24 -7.93 -8.58
N GLN A 198 -12.49 -8.67 -9.65
CA GLN A 198 -13.37 -8.20 -10.72
C GLN A 198 -14.79 -7.95 -10.20
N LYS A 199 -15.33 -8.87 -9.39
CA LYS A 199 -16.66 -8.70 -8.79
C LYS A 199 -16.71 -7.55 -7.78
N GLU A 200 -15.65 -7.34 -7.01
CA GLU A 200 -15.56 -6.28 -6.02
C GLU A 200 -15.51 -4.89 -6.67
N TYR A 201 -14.81 -4.75 -7.80
CA TYR A 201 -14.54 -3.46 -8.42
C TYR A 201 -15.40 -3.13 -9.65
N CYS A 202 -16.20 -4.06 -10.19
CA CYS A 202 -16.92 -3.88 -11.46
C CYS A 202 -17.86 -2.67 -11.52
N GLN A 203 -18.29 -2.13 -10.38
CA GLN A 203 -19.15 -0.95 -10.26
C GLN A 203 -18.55 0.12 -9.34
N LYS A 204 -17.27 0.00 -8.97
CA LYS A 204 -16.63 0.90 -8.01
C LYS A 204 -16.23 2.20 -8.71
N VAL A 205 -16.74 3.31 -8.16
CA VAL A 205 -16.38 4.67 -8.56
C VAL A 205 -15.93 5.43 -7.32
N ILE A 206 -14.86 6.23 -7.44
CA ILE A 206 -14.39 7.12 -6.37
C ILE A 206 -14.16 8.51 -6.99
N GLY A 207 -14.97 9.48 -6.57
CA GLY A 207 -14.99 10.79 -7.23
C GLY A 207 -15.32 10.63 -8.71
N GLU A 208 -14.40 11.04 -9.57
CA GLU A 208 -14.53 10.93 -11.03
C GLU A 208 -13.86 9.67 -11.61
N ILE A 209 -13.17 8.87 -10.79
CA ILE A 209 -12.42 7.70 -11.25
C ILE A 209 -13.34 6.48 -11.30
N ASP A 210 -13.49 5.89 -12.49
CA ASP A 210 -14.21 4.64 -12.71
C ASP A 210 -13.26 3.43 -12.63
N TYR A 211 -13.16 2.84 -11.43
CA TYR A 211 -12.37 1.63 -11.22
C TYR A 211 -13.00 0.41 -11.89
N GLY A 212 -14.32 0.37 -12.09
CA GLY A 212 -14.98 -0.69 -12.85
C GLY A 212 -14.45 -0.78 -14.28
N ARG A 213 -14.39 0.37 -14.97
CA ARG A 213 -13.79 0.48 -16.31
C ARG A 213 -12.30 0.17 -16.28
N THR A 214 -11.58 0.64 -15.27
CA THR A 214 -10.14 0.42 -15.14
C THR A 214 -9.81 -1.07 -15.01
N PHE A 215 -10.47 -1.80 -14.10
CA PHE A 215 -10.28 -3.24 -13.94
C PHE A 215 -10.72 -4.01 -15.20
N ALA A 216 -11.83 -3.61 -15.83
CA ALA A 216 -12.32 -4.24 -17.06
C ALA A 216 -11.28 -4.22 -18.20
N ALA A 217 -10.45 -3.18 -18.29
CA ALA A 217 -9.38 -3.09 -19.30
C ALA A 217 -8.29 -4.17 -19.16
N PHE A 218 -8.17 -4.76 -17.97
CA PHE A 218 -7.19 -5.80 -17.67
C PHE A 218 -7.80 -7.19 -17.53
N VAL A 219 -9.09 -7.41 -17.81
CA VAL A 219 -9.68 -8.78 -17.73
C VAL A 219 -9.00 -9.72 -18.73
N PRO A 220 -8.58 -10.94 -18.33
CA PRO A 220 -7.75 -11.85 -19.14
C PRO A 220 -8.19 -12.04 -20.58
#